data_AF-A0A1G2DXQ8-F1
#
_entry.id   AF-A0A1G2DXQ8-F1
#
_cell.length_a   1.000
_cell.length_b   1.000
_cell.length_c   1.000
_cell.angle_alpha   90.00
_cell.angle_beta   90.00
_cell.angle_gamma   90.00
#
_symmetry.space_group_name_H-M   'P 1'
#
loop_
_entity.id
_entity.type
_entity.pdbx_description
1 polymer ?
#
loop_
_entity_poly.entity_id
_entity_poly.type
_entity_poly.pdbx_seq_one_letter_code
_entity_poly.pdbx_strand_id
1 'polypeptide(L)'
;MEQIDEKDIFIKPPKIGDIIQGKVIGRGRACVFLDLGICGTGIIFGREFYEARNKLRNLENGNEVFAKVVDLENEEGYIELSLTEAGKEIAWEDLARKKERDEIVKVRITGANKGGLLTEVSGIPAFLPVSQLSPANYPKVEGGDAQKILKSLQKFVGQEMELKIFDFDRKEEKLILSEKAKENKRIKEILEKYKTGDIVEGEITGVVDFGAFMKFDELEGLIHISELDWQLIEDPSEIIKQGQKVKAKIIDIANGKVSLSLKALKKDPWENIEKNYKKGDIIKGEVTKFNPFGAFVKISDEIQGLCHVSEFGSDKKMEEVLRIKGKYDFKILSVEPSEHRMSLKLIEK
;
A
#
# COMPACT_ATOMS: atom_id res chain seq x y z
N MET A 1 -29.93 44.21 -17.37
CA MET A 1 -30.81 44.82 -16.36
C MET A 1 -31.47 43.67 -15.65
N GLU A 2 -31.20 43.55 -14.36
CA GLU A 2 -31.39 42.38 -13.51
C GLU A 2 -32.82 41.82 -13.52
N GLN A 3 -32.93 40.52 -13.77
CA GLN A 3 -34.02 39.70 -13.22
C GLN A 3 -33.54 39.18 -11.88
N ILE A 4 -34.06 39.78 -10.80
CA ILE A 4 -33.89 39.28 -9.44
C ILE A 4 -35.00 38.25 -9.26
N ASP A 5 -34.66 36.98 -9.45
CA ASP A 5 -35.52 35.85 -9.15
C ASP A 5 -35.63 35.69 -7.63
N GLU A 6 -36.85 35.87 -7.14
CA GLU A 6 -37.34 35.37 -5.85
C GLU A 6 -36.95 33.90 -5.68
N LYS A 7 -35.98 33.62 -4.80
CA LYS A 7 -35.79 32.28 -4.23
C LYS A 7 -35.94 32.35 -2.73
N ASP A 8 -37.09 31.87 -2.28
CA ASP A 8 -37.32 31.14 -1.03
C ASP A 8 -36.23 31.24 0.03
N ILE A 9 -36.30 32.30 0.83
CA ILE A 9 -35.67 32.34 2.14
C ILE A 9 -36.63 31.64 3.12
N PHE A 10 -36.78 30.32 2.97
CA PHE A 10 -37.26 29.46 4.05
C PHE A 10 -36.14 29.43 5.12
N ILE A 11 -36.11 30.43 6.00
CA ILE A 11 -35.27 30.39 7.21
C ILE A 11 -35.94 29.38 8.12
N LYS A 12 -35.48 28.13 8.05
CA LYS A 12 -35.79 27.16 9.10
C LYS A 12 -35.36 27.79 10.43
N PRO A 13 -36.19 27.74 11.49
CA PRO A 13 -35.71 28.11 12.80
C PRO A 13 -34.45 27.28 13.06
N PRO A 14 -33.36 27.90 13.55
CA PRO A 14 -32.15 27.16 13.89
C PRO A 14 -32.56 26.01 14.79
N LYS A 15 -32.00 24.83 14.55
CA LYS A 15 -32.19 23.69 15.44
C LYS A 15 -31.02 23.62 16.42
N ILE A 16 -31.27 23.02 17.57
CA ILE A 16 -30.20 22.63 18.48
C ILE A 16 -29.19 21.77 17.69
N GLY A 17 -27.94 22.22 17.67
CA GLY A 17 -26.84 21.64 16.91
C GLY A 17 -26.46 22.36 15.61
N ASP A 18 -27.23 23.35 15.15
CA ASP A 18 -26.87 24.10 13.95
C ASP A 18 -25.72 25.08 14.22
N ILE A 19 -24.83 25.25 13.24
CA ILE A 19 -23.77 26.26 13.27
C ILE A 19 -24.30 27.53 12.66
N ILE A 20 -24.26 28.61 13.43
CA ILE A 20 -24.70 29.93 13.00
C ILE A 20 -23.56 30.94 13.12
N GLN A 21 -23.57 31.90 12.19
CA GLN A 21 -22.62 33.00 12.18
C GLN A 21 -23.21 34.18 12.97
N GLY A 22 -22.46 34.68 13.94
CA GLY A 22 -22.88 35.76 14.81
C GLY A 22 -21.82 36.85 14.94
N LYS A 23 -22.26 38.09 15.07
CA LYS A 23 -21.39 39.26 15.23
C LYS A 23 -21.31 39.66 16.69
N VAL A 24 -20.10 39.85 17.23
CA VAL A 24 -19.93 40.22 18.65
C VAL A 24 -20.49 41.62 18.90
N ILE A 25 -21.61 41.71 19.62
CA ILE A 25 -22.25 43.00 19.96
C ILE A 25 -21.82 43.54 21.32
N GLY A 26 -21.47 42.65 22.27
CA GLY A 26 -21.08 43.09 23.61
C GLY A 26 -20.51 41.99 24.48
N ARG A 27 -19.74 42.38 25.50
CA ARG A 27 -19.13 41.48 26.49
C ARG A 27 -19.50 41.90 27.90
N GLY A 28 -20.03 40.96 28.68
CA GLY A 28 -20.20 41.06 30.12
C GLY A 28 -19.02 40.45 30.89
N ARG A 29 -19.16 40.30 32.22
CA ARG A 29 -18.10 39.75 33.09
C ARG A 29 -17.86 38.24 32.91
N ALA A 30 -18.87 37.50 32.48
CA ALA A 30 -18.83 36.05 32.25
C ALA A 30 -19.76 35.61 31.10
N CYS A 31 -20.16 36.55 30.25
CA CYS A 31 -21.05 36.31 29.13
C CYS A 31 -20.67 37.18 27.93
N VAL A 32 -20.98 36.71 26.72
CA VAL A 32 -20.73 37.44 25.46
C VAL A 32 -21.99 37.36 24.64
N PHE A 33 -22.43 38.50 24.14
CA PHE A 33 -23.59 38.60 23.28
C PHE A 33 -23.15 38.62 21.82
N LEU A 34 -23.77 37.75 21.03
CA LEU A 34 -23.60 37.62 19.60
C LEU A 34 -24.92 37.99 18.93
N ASP A 35 -24.88 38.88 17.96
CA ASP A 35 -26.01 39.16 17.09
C ASP A 35 -26.04 38.13 15.95
N LEU A 36 -27.13 37.37 15.88
CA LEU A 36 -27.36 36.33 14.88
C LEU A 36 -28.31 36.81 13.78
N GLY A 37 -28.57 38.13 13.72
CA GLY A 37 -29.46 38.74 12.75
C GLY A 37 -30.90 38.25 12.91
N ILE A 38 -31.40 37.52 11.91
CA ILE A 38 -32.79 37.07 11.82
C ILE A 38 -33.09 35.96 12.84
N CYS A 39 -32.05 35.31 13.37
CA CYS A 39 -32.18 34.23 14.35
C CYS A 39 -32.26 34.75 15.81
N GLY A 40 -32.05 36.04 16.07
CA GLY A 40 -32.09 36.62 17.41
C GLY A 40 -30.72 36.93 18.01
N THR A 41 -30.65 37.07 19.34
CA THR A 41 -29.40 37.34 20.06
C THR A 41 -28.93 36.07 20.77
N GLY A 42 -27.69 35.67 20.49
CA GLY A 42 -27.04 34.55 21.14
C GLY A 42 -26.18 34.99 22.32
N ILE A 43 -26.08 34.11 23.31
CA ILE A 43 -25.25 34.30 24.50
C ILE A 43 -24.26 33.14 24.62
N ILE A 44 -22.99 33.47 24.86
CA ILE A 44 -21.96 32.51 25.28
C ILE A 44 -21.71 32.78 26.76
N PHE A 45 -21.93 31.79 27.64
CA PHE A 45 -21.67 31.92 29.08
C PHE A 45 -20.87 30.72 29.62
N GLY A 46 -20.58 30.72 30.93
CA GLY A 46 -20.09 29.53 31.62
C GLY A 46 -18.69 29.09 31.21
N ARG A 47 -18.49 27.78 30.97
CA ARG A 47 -17.18 27.17 30.71
C ARG A 47 -16.61 27.58 29.34
N GLU A 48 -17.46 27.75 28.33
CA GLU A 48 -17.07 28.29 27.04
C GLU A 48 -16.45 29.68 27.11
N PHE A 49 -16.92 30.57 27.98
CA PHE A 49 -16.30 31.89 28.15
C PHE A 49 -14.86 31.78 28.69
N TYR A 50 -14.62 30.85 29.63
CA TYR A 50 -13.29 30.65 30.21
C TYR A 50 -12.32 29.98 29.24
N GLU A 51 -12.77 28.99 28.46
CA GLU A 51 -11.95 28.35 27.42
C GLU A 51 -11.66 29.31 26.26
N ALA A 52 -12.67 30.07 25.85
CA ALA A 52 -12.53 31.05 24.80
C ALA A 52 -11.88 32.36 25.29
N ARG A 53 -11.58 32.54 26.60
CA ARG A 53 -10.97 33.75 27.17
C ARG A 53 -9.69 34.17 26.44
N ASN A 54 -8.86 33.22 26.04
CA ASN A 54 -7.64 33.49 25.27
C ASN A 54 -7.93 33.95 23.82
N LYS A 55 -8.99 33.45 23.17
CA LYS A 55 -9.44 33.89 21.83
C LYS A 55 -10.22 35.19 21.89
N LEU A 56 -11.06 35.37 22.91
CA LEU A 56 -11.88 36.56 23.15
C LEU A 56 -11.05 37.79 23.50
N ARG A 57 -9.86 37.61 24.11
CA ARG A 57 -8.95 38.73 24.37
C ARG A 57 -8.48 39.42 23.08
N ASN A 58 -8.49 38.71 21.95
CA ASN A 58 -8.05 39.20 20.64
C ASN A 58 -9.21 39.48 19.66
N LEU A 59 -10.45 39.14 20.01
CA LEU A 59 -11.62 39.46 19.19
C LEU A 59 -12.06 40.90 19.50
N GLU A 60 -12.34 41.71 18.49
CA GLU A 60 -12.92 43.06 18.66
C GLU A 60 -14.45 43.01 18.58
N ASN A 61 -15.14 44.00 19.17
CA ASN A 61 -16.58 44.15 19.00
C ASN A 61 -16.86 44.35 17.50
N GLY A 62 -17.76 43.56 16.93
CA GLY A 62 -18.03 43.53 15.50
C GLY A 62 -17.34 42.41 14.72
N ASN A 63 -16.50 41.58 15.35
CA ASN A 63 -15.99 40.38 14.68
C ASN A 63 -17.07 39.33 14.49
N GLU A 64 -17.02 38.67 13.33
CA GLU A 64 -17.88 37.57 12.97
C GLU A 64 -17.27 36.27 13.50
N VAL A 65 -18.08 35.50 14.23
CA VAL A 65 -17.69 34.21 14.78
C VAL A 65 -18.75 33.17 14.46
N PHE A 66 -18.30 31.94 14.24
CA PHE A 66 -19.20 30.80 14.08
C PHE A 66 -19.41 30.17 15.45
N ALA A 67 -20.67 29.98 15.83
CA ALA A 67 -21.04 29.33 17.08
C ALA A 67 -22.15 28.33 16.85
N LYS A 68 -22.12 27.23 17.60
CA LYS A 68 -23.10 26.15 17.49
C LYS A 68 -24.20 26.40 18.50
N VAL A 69 -25.44 26.24 18.08
CA VAL A 69 -26.61 26.36 18.95
C VAL A 69 -26.66 25.18 19.90
N VAL A 70 -26.43 25.43 21.18
CA VAL A 70 -26.58 24.42 22.25
C VAL A 70 -28.01 24.38 22.73
N ASP A 71 -28.64 25.55 22.86
CA ASP A 71 -30.03 25.69 23.28
C ASP A 71 -30.69 26.85 22.53
N LEU A 72 -31.98 26.71 22.22
CA LEU A 72 -32.74 27.69 21.43
C LEU A 72 -33.38 28.78 22.28
N GLU A 73 -33.58 28.54 23.58
CA GLU A 73 -34.28 29.47 24.44
C GLU A 73 -33.89 29.27 25.91
N ASN A 74 -32.96 30.09 26.41
CA ASN A 74 -32.67 30.15 27.84
C ASN A 74 -33.74 30.95 28.60
N GLU A 75 -33.71 30.96 29.94
CA GLU A 75 -34.68 31.64 30.82
C GLU A 75 -34.89 33.14 30.52
N GLU A 76 -33.96 33.76 29.77
CA GLU A 76 -34.00 35.17 29.37
C GLU A 76 -34.34 35.38 27.87
N GLY A 77 -34.65 34.31 27.12
CA GLY A 77 -35.00 34.37 25.68
C GLY A 77 -33.81 34.49 24.71
N TYR A 78 -32.59 34.20 25.17
CA TYR A 78 -31.38 34.18 24.34
C TYR A 78 -31.03 32.77 23.87
N ILE A 79 -30.42 32.66 22.69
CA ILE A 79 -29.91 31.40 22.14
C ILE A 79 -28.55 31.09 22.79
N GLU A 80 -28.39 29.89 23.35
CA GLU A 80 -27.10 29.48 23.91
C GLU A 80 -26.15 29.01 22.82
N LEU A 81 -24.93 29.53 22.86
CA LEU A 81 -23.94 29.33 21.82
C LEU A 81 -22.62 28.80 22.35
N SER A 82 -22.08 27.81 21.63
CA SER A 82 -20.74 27.29 21.85
C SER A 82 -19.78 27.64 20.71
N LEU A 83 -18.80 28.48 21.02
CA LEU A 83 -17.72 28.83 20.09
C LEU A 83 -16.76 27.63 19.87
N THR A 84 -16.56 26.83 20.91
CA THR A 84 -15.61 25.70 20.90
C THR A 84 -16.14 24.56 20.04
N GLU A 85 -17.42 24.21 20.17
CA GLU A 85 -18.03 23.15 19.35
C GLU A 85 -18.13 23.54 17.88
N ALA A 86 -18.49 24.79 17.56
CA ALA A 86 -18.50 25.25 16.17
C ALA A 86 -17.10 25.20 15.53
N GLY A 87 -16.07 25.62 16.27
CA GLY A 87 -14.69 25.53 15.79
C GLY A 87 -14.26 24.09 15.50
N LYS A 88 -14.66 23.14 16.36
CA LYS A 88 -14.40 21.71 16.14
C LYS A 88 -15.15 21.18 14.92
N GLU A 89 -16.43 21.49 14.75
CA GLU A 89 -17.23 20.96 13.65
C GLU A 89 -16.79 21.52 12.29
N ILE A 90 -16.41 22.81 12.22
CA ILE A 90 -15.78 23.40 11.04
C ILE A 90 -14.45 22.72 10.74
N ALA A 91 -13.62 22.48 11.76
CA ALA A 91 -12.38 21.73 11.58
C ALA A 91 -12.63 20.30 11.10
N TRP A 92 -13.67 19.62 11.60
CA TRP A 92 -14.07 18.29 11.13
C TRP A 92 -14.51 18.29 9.67
N GLU A 93 -15.28 19.29 9.26
CA GLU A 93 -15.73 19.41 7.87
C GLU A 93 -14.56 19.72 6.93
N ASP A 94 -13.65 20.61 7.34
CA ASP A 94 -12.41 20.89 6.63
C ASP A 94 -11.55 19.61 6.48
N LEU A 95 -11.37 18.86 7.57
CA LEU A 95 -10.63 17.60 7.56
C LEU A 95 -11.30 16.51 6.72
N ALA A 96 -12.63 16.45 6.68
CA ALA A 96 -13.37 15.54 5.81
C ALA A 96 -13.13 15.88 4.33
N ARG A 97 -13.15 17.16 3.97
CA ARG A 97 -12.79 17.62 2.62
C ARG A 97 -11.32 17.29 2.29
N LYS A 98 -10.41 17.45 3.26
CA LYS A 98 -8.99 17.10 3.10
C LYS A 98 -8.75 15.60 2.91
N LYS A 99 -9.54 14.75 3.58
CA LYS A 99 -9.53 13.29 3.38
C LYS A 99 -9.90 12.95 1.94
N GLU A 100 -10.95 13.56 1.40
CA GLU A 100 -11.42 13.35 0.03
C GLU A 100 -10.40 13.84 -1.02
N ARG A 101 -9.71 14.94 -0.74
CA ARG A 101 -8.66 15.52 -1.59
C ARG A 101 -7.29 14.87 -1.49
N ASP A 102 -7.16 13.87 -0.61
CA ASP A 102 -5.90 13.17 -0.39
C ASP A 102 -4.76 14.14 0.03
N GLU A 103 -5.10 15.14 0.84
CA GLU A 103 -4.19 16.23 1.19
C GLU A 103 -3.24 15.84 2.33
N ILE A 104 -2.00 16.32 2.24
CA ILE A 104 -0.93 16.07 3.21
C ILE A 104 -1.00 17.15 4.28
N VAL A 105 -1.09 16.73 5.54
CA VAL A 105 -1.13 17.64 6.69
C VAL A 105 0.16 17.53 7.48
N LYS A 106 0.80 18.69 7.69
CA LYS A 106 1.96 18.81 8.59
C LYS A 106 1.47 18.87 10.02
N VAL A 107 1.89 17.90 10.82
CA VAL A 107 1.45 17.76 12.21
C VAL A 107 2.66 17.57 13.10
N ARG A 108 2.61 18.13 14.30
CA ARG A 108 3.66 17.96 15.30
C ARG A 108 3.25 16.88 16.28
N ILE A 109 4.11 15.89 16.49
CA ILE A 109 3.82 14.82 17.45
C ILE A 109 3.89 15.38 18.87
N THR A 110 2.79 15.29 19.60
CA THR A 110 2.66 15.79 20.97
C THR A 110 3.03 14.72 22.00
N GLY A 111 2.87 13.44 21.65
CA GLY A 111 3.21 12.34 22.55
C GLY A 111 3.30 10.99 21.86
N ALA A 112 3.67 9.96 22.61
CA ALA A 112 3.76 8.59 22.15
C ALA A 112 3.20 7.65 23.21
N ASN A 113 2.40 6.67 22.78
CA ASN A 113 1.89 5.59 23.64
C ASN A 113 2.38 4.22 23.13
N LYS A 114 1.97 3.13 23.80
CA LYS A 114 2.41 1.76 23.46
C LYS A 114 1.93 1.28 22.08
N GLY A 115 0.96 1.96 21.47
CA GLY A 115 0.33 1.56 20.21
C GLY A 115 0.52 2.54 19.05
N GLY A 116 1.09 3.72 19.29
CA GLY A 116 1.22 4.75 18.25
C GLY A 116 1.66 6.12 18.77
N LEU A 117 1.66 7.08 17.86
CA LEU A 117 2.01 8.48 18.10
C LEU A 117 0.72 9.30 18.27
N LEU A 118 0.71 10.20 19.25
CA LEU A 118 -0.35 11.16 19.50
C LEU A 118 0.07 12.50 18.91
N THR A 119 -0.86 13.14 18.23
CA THR A 119 -0.68 14.45 17.61
C THR A 119 -2.00 15.21 17.60
N GLU A 120 -1.99 16.44 17.12
CA GLU A 120 -3.18 17.29 17.04
C GLU A 120 -3.22 17.94 15.66
N VAL A 121 -4.39 17.94 15.03
CA VAL A 121 -4.61 18.57 13.73
C VAL A 121 -5.77 19.54 13.84
N SER A 122 -5.52 20.82 13.58
CA SER A 122 -6.55 21.88 13.65
C SER A 122 -7.31 21.93 14.99
N GLY A 123 -6.66 21.57 16.11
CA GLY A 123 -7.29 21.53 17.44
C GLY A 123 -8.02 20.23 17.77
N ILE A 124 -7.97 19.22 16.89
CA ILE A 124 -8.59 17.91 17.10
C ILE A 124 -7.50 16.87 17.42
N PRO A 125 -7.65 16.07 18.49
CA PRO A 125 -6.68 15.04 18.83
C PRO A 125 -6.63 13.95 17.75
N ALA A 126 -5.41 13.61 17.37
CA ALA A 126 -5.11 12.67 16.30
C ALA A 126 -4.15 11.58 16.79
N PHE A 127 -4.32 10.39 16.23
CA PHE A 127 -3.57 9.19 16.58
C PHE A 127 -3.02 8.53 15.31
N LEU A 128 -1.73 8.27 15.31
CA LEU A 128 -1.03 7.53 14.27
C LEU A 128 -0.65 6.15 14.83
N PRO A 129 -1.37 5.07 14.51
CA PRO A 129 -1.05 3.73 14.97
C PRO A 129 0.27 3.23 14.36
N VAL A 130 1.03 2.42 15.11
CA VAL A 130 2.32 1.85 14.63
C VAL A 130 2.18 1.04 13.33
N SER A 131 1.04 0.42 13.10
CA SER A 131 0.73 -0.33 11.87
C SER A 131 0.59 0.56 10.63
N GLN A 132 0.45 1.88 10.80
CA GLN A 132 0.32 2.88 9.74
C GLN A 132 1.57 3.76 9.59
N LEU A 133 2.64 3.48 10.35
CA LEU A 133 3.98 4.05 10.13
C LEU A 133 4.68 3.37 8.95
N SER A 134 5.58 4.12 8.30
CA SER A 134 6.40 3.60 7.20
C SER A 134 7.34 2.47 7.65
N PRO A 135 7.76 1.55 6.75
CA PRO A 135 8.71 0.48 7.08
C PRO A 135 10.07 0.98 7.61
N ALA A 136 10.43 2.22 7.28
CA ALA A 136 11.65 2.89 7.75
C ALA A 136 11.56 3.31 9.23
N ASN A 137 10.38 3.76 9.67
CA ASN A 137 10.13 4.19 11.04
C ASN A 137 9.50 3.09 11.91
N TYR A 138 9.20 1.93 11.31
CA TYR A 138 8.71 0.77 12.04
C TYR A 138 9.78 0.26 13.02
N PRO A 139 9.49 0.14 14.33
CA PRO A 139 10.44 -0.39 15.28
C PRO A 139 10.64 -1.89 15.00
N LYS A 140 11.73 -2.21 14.29
CA LYS A 140 12.23 -3.59 14.12
C LYS A 140 12.83 -4.08 15.43
N VAL A 141 11.98 -4.38 16.40
CA VAL A 141 12.39 -5.01 17.66
C VAL A 141 12.05 -6.50 17.59
N GLU A 142 13.07 -7.34 17.63
CA GLU A 142 12.89 -8.77 17.85
C GLU A 142 12.18 -8.97 19.20
N GLY A 143 11.03 -9.66 19.20
CA GLY A 143 10.32 -10.06 20.42
C GLY A 143 9.18 -9.17 20.92
N GLY A 144 8.79 -8.10 20.22
CA GLY A 144 7.56 -7.35 20.54
C GLY A 144 7.57 -6.63 21.91
N ASP A 145 8.75 -6.36 22.47
CA ASP A 145 8.90 -5.64 23.75
C ASP A 145 8.23 -4.25 23.72
N ALA A 146 7.07 -4.13 24.36
CA ALA A 146 6.27 -2.91 24.41
C ALA A 146 7.04 -1.69 24.97
N GLN A 147 8.07 -1.92 25.79
CA GLN A 147 8.90 -0.85 26.36
C GLN A 147 9.93 -0.29 25.36
N LYS A 148 10.50 -1.12 24.47
CA LYS A 148 11.45 -0.67 23.45
C LYS A 148 10.74 0.09 22.34
N ILE A 149 9.52 -0.32 21.98
CA ILE A 149 8.65 0.39 21.03
C ILE A 149 8.38 1.82 21.53
N LEU A 150 7.97 1.96 22.79
CA LEU A 150 7.70 3.27 23.38
C LEU A 150 8.94 4.18 23.39
N LYS A 151 10.13 3.64 23.67
CA LYS A 151 11.38 4.42 23.67
C LYS A 151 11.80 4.89 22.27
N SER A 152 11.52 4.09 21.24
CA SER A 152 11.74 4.48 19.84
C SER A 152 10.72 5.53 19.40
N LEU A 153 9.44 5.33 19.72
CA LEU A 153 8.37 6.28 19.40
C LEU A 153 8.54 7.62 20.13
N GLN A 154 9.06 7.60 21.37
CA GLN A 154 9.38 8.83 22.12
C GLN A 154 10.40 9.74 21.41
N LYS A 155 11.30 9.19 20.58
CA LYS A 155 12.26 10.02 19.82
C LYS A 155 11.58 10.87 18.74
N PHE A 156 10.40 10.47 18.29
CA PHE A 156 9.61 11.21 17.30
C PHE A 156 8.71 12.25 17.95
N VAL A 157 8.59 12.27 19.28
CA VAL A 157 7.83 13.29 20.01
C VAL A 157 8.50 14.65 19.81
N GLY A 158 7.71 15.64 19.40
CA GLY A 158 8.17 16.98 19.08
C GLY A 158 8.62 17.18 17.62
N GLN A 159 8.76 16.11 16.84
CA GLN A 159 9.06 16.21 15.40
C GLN A 159 7.81 16.58 14.60
N GLU A 160 8.04 17.29 13.50
CA GLU A 160 7.01 17.60 12.51
C GLU A 160 6.99 16.48 11.46
N MET A 161 5.81 15.88 11.27
CA MET A 161 5.60 14.82 10.29
C MET A 161 4.50 15.23 9.32
N GLU A 162 4.69 14.87 8.06
CA GLU A 162 3.71 15.05 7.00
C GLU A 162 2.87 13.78 6.89
N LEU A 163 1.67 13.82 7.45
CA LEU A 163 0.76 12.68 7.52
C LEU A 163 -0.52 12.95 6.73
N LYS A 164 -1.16 11.89 6.28
CA LYS A 164 -2.47 11.96 5.64
C LYS A 164 -3.55 11.46 6.58
N ILE A 165 -4.75 12.03 6.47
CA ILE A 165 -5.94 11.54 7.16
C ILE A 165 -6.33 10.20 6.54
N PHE A 166 -6.20 9.13 7.34
CA PHE A 166 -6.63 7.79 6.96
C PHE A 166 -8.09 7.58 7.32
N ASP A 167 -8.44 7.92 8.56
CA ASP A 167 -9.80 7.80 9.04
C ASP A 167 -10.14 8.84 10.11
N PHE A 168 -11.42 8.95 10.42
CA PHE A 168 -11.88 9.79 11.52
C PHE A 168 -12.97 9.06 12.30
N ASP A 169 -12.88 9.13 13.62
CA ASP A 169 -13.91 8.65 14.52
C ASP A 169 -14.65 9.85 15.13
N ARG A 170 -15.89 10.08 14.65
CA ARG A 170 -16.75 11.17 15.14
C ARG A 170 -17.27 10.92 16.57
N LYS A 171 -17.28 9.67 17.04
CA LYS A 171 -17.82 9.34 18.38
C LYS A 171 -16.79 9.59 19.47
N GLU A 172 -15.53 9.28 19.21
CA GLU A 172 -14.42 9.51 20.13
C GLU A 172 -13.71 10.85 19.91
N GLU A 173 -14.17 11.66 18.95
CA GLU A 173 -13.51 12.89 18.51
C GLU A 173 -12.03 12.69 18.14
N LYS A 174 -11.66 11.53 17.56
CA LYS A 174 -10.27 11.16 17.25
C LYS A 174 -10.04 11.06 15.75
N LEU A 175 -8.93 11.62 15.28
CA LEU A 175 -8.46 11.43 13.90
C LEU A 175 -7.45 10.29 13.83
N ILE A 176 -7.53 9.46 12.81
CA ILE A 176 -6.51 8.43 12.51
C ILE A 176 -5.69 8.90 11.32
N LEU A 177 -4.40 9.09 11.56
CA LEU A 177 -3.45 9.49 10.52
C LEU A 177 -2.66 8.29 10.00
N SER A 178 -2.11 8.38 8.79
CA SER A 178 -1.23 7.37 8.19
C SER A 178 -0.07 8.01 7.43
N GLU A 179 1.12 7.44 7.59
CA GLU A 179 2.34 7.81 6.86
C GLU A 179 2.46 7.01 5.55
N LYS A 180 1.92 5.77 5.51
CA LYS A 180 2.02 4.83 4.38
C LYS A 180 1.39 5.34 3.07
N ALA A 181 0.49 6.31 3.13
CA ALA A 181 -0.17 6.85 1.94
C ALA A 181 0.79 7.67 1.04
N LYS A 182 1.81 8.31 1.63
CA LYS A 182 2.82 9.08 0.88
C LYS A 182 3.73 8.15 0.07
N GLU A 183 4.05 6.99 0.65
CA GLU A 183 4.79 5.91 -0.02
C GLU A 183 3.97 5.39 -1.21
N ASN A 184 2.67 5.10 -1.03
CA ASN A 184 1.81 4.65 -2.14
C ASN A 184 1.68 5.66 -3.29
N LYS A 185 1.64 6.98 -3.03
CA LYS A 185 1.62 8.00 -4.11
C LYS A 185 2.97 8.07 -4.83
N ARG A 186 4.09 8.14 -4.11
CA ARG A 186 5.43 8.12 -4.71
C ARG A 186 5.68 6.83 -5.49
N ILE A 187 5.32 5.69 -4.91
CA ILE A 187 5.37 4.37 -5.55
C ILE A 187 4.56 4.42 -6.85
N LYS A 188 3.34 4.98 -6.86
CA LYS A 188 2.53 5.12 -8.08
C LYS A 188 3.19 6.02 -9.13
N GLU A 189 3.72 7.18 -8.76
CA GLU A 189 4.39 8.09 -9.70
C GLU A 189 5.67 7.47 -10.29
N ILE A 190 6.40 6.69 -9.50
CA ILE A 190 7.60 5.97 -9.95
C ILE A 190 7.18 4.80 -10.86
N LEU A 191 6.11 4.07 -10.51
CA LEU A 191 5.56 2.99 -11.34
C LEU A 191 5.05 3.49 -12.69
N GLU A 192 4.51 4.72 -12.78
CA GLU A 192 4.13 5.32 -14.07
C GLU A 192 5.33 5.59 -14.99
N LYS A 193 6.55 5.71 -14.44
CA LYS A 193 7.78 5.87 -15.23
C LYS A 193 8.30 4.54 -15.80
N TYR A 194 7.96 3.42 -15.18
CA TYR A 194 8.44 2.09 -15.59
C TYR A 194 7.36 1.35 -16.38
N LYS A 195 7.74 0.73 -17.50
CA LYS A 195 6.83 -0.09 -18.29
C LYS A 195 7.16 -1.57 -18.12
N THR A 196 6.16 -2.41 -18.38
CA THR A 196 6.39 -3.86 -18.51
C THR A 196 7.43 -4.09 -19.62
N GLY A 197 8.49 -4.81 -19.27
CA GLY A 197 9.62 -5.09 -20.14
C GLY A 197 10.88 -4.26 -19.89
N ASP A 198 10.83 -3.22 -19.05
CA ASP A 198 12.04 -2.48 -18.66
C ASP A 198 12.99 -3.34 -17.82
N ILE A 199 14.29 -3.08 -17.96
CA ILE A 199 15.35 -3.74 -17.19
C ILE A 199 15.74 -2.82 -16.04
N VAL A 200 15.58 -3.31 -14.81
CA VAL A 200 15.90 -2.56 -13.59
C VAL A 200 17.05 -3.23 -12.83
N GLU A 201 17.88 -2.41 -12.20
CA GLU A 201 18.96 -2.85 -11.30
C GLU A 201 18.59 -2.51 -9.86
N GLY A 202 18.84 -3.44 -8.94
CA GLY A 202 18.39 -3.34 -7.56
C GLY A 202 19.06 -4.35 -6.65
N GLU A 203 18.85 -4.19 -5.35
CA GLU A 203 19.49 -4.96 -4.30
C GLU A 203 18.49 -5.94 -3.66
N ILE A 204 18.92 -7.16 -3.40
CA ILE A 204 18.07 -8.19 -2.80
C ILE A 204 17.93 -7.93 -1.31
N THR A 205 16.72 -7.59 -0.86
CA THR A 205 16.43 -7.31 0.55
C THR A 205 16.13 -8.56 1.35
N GLY A 206 15.69 -9.64 0.69
CA GLY A 206 15.40 -10.92 1.33
C GLY A 206 15.17 -12.04 0.31
N VAL A 207 15.49 -13.27 0.71
CA VAL A 207 15.26 -14.49 -0.08
C VAL A 207 14.31 -15.38 0.72
N VAL A 208 13.34 -15.98 0.05
CA VAL A 208 12.34 -16.90 0.61
C VAL A 208 12.26 -18.14 -0.26
N ASP A 209 11.72 -19.25 0.24
CA ASP A 209 11.73 -20.54 -0.48
C ASP A 209 11.03 -20.50 -1.86
N PHE A 210 10.10 -19.56 -2.06
CA PHE A 210 9.35 -19.40 -3.31
C PHE A 210 9.83 -18.23 -4.19
N GLY A 211 10.91 -17.53 -3.81
CA GLY A 211 11.40 -16.38 -4.58
C GLY A 211 12.37 -15.45 -3.86
N ALA A 212 12.61 -14.28 -4.44
CA ALA A 212 13.47 -13.26 -3.84
C ALA A 212 12.85 -11.86 -3.95
N PHE A 213 13.02 -11.06 -2.90
CA PHE A 213 12.62 -9.66 -2.87
C PHE A 213 13.80 -8.80 -3.28
N MET A 214 13.59 -7.99 -4.31
CA MET A 214 14.58 -7.08 -4.88
C MET A 214 14.05 -5.65 -4.76
N LYS A 215 14.80 -4.79 -4.08
CA LYS A 215 14.49 -3.37 -3.97
C LYS A 215 15.24 -2.59 -5.03
N PHE A 216 14.53 -1.79 -5.81
CA PHE A 216 15.10 -0.92 -6.84
C PHE A 216 14.35 0.42 -6.83
N ASP A 217 15.08 1.54 -6.88
CA ASP A 217 14.50 2.90 -7.05
C ASP A 217 13.29 3.22 -6.13
N GLU A 218 13.36 2.83 -4.84
CA GLU A 218 12.28 2.94 -3.83
C GLU A 218 11.08 1.98 -3.99
N LEU A 219 11.06 1.14 -5.04
CA LEU A 219 10.09 0.07 -5.24
C LEU A 219 10.60 -1.27 -4.71
N GLU A 220 9.67 -2.13 -4.28
CA GLU A 220 9.94 -3.53 -3.97
C GLU A 220 9.35 -4.43 -5.07
N GLY A 221 10.23 -5.22 -5.67
CA GLY A 221 9.89 -6.23 -6.65
C GLY A 221 10.02 -7.64 -6.08
N LEU A 222 9.15 -8.54 -6.52
CA LEU A 222 9.20 -9.97 -6.22
C LEU A 222 9.65 -10.72 -7.47
N ILE A 223 10.67 -11.56 -7.30
CA ILE A 223 11.13 -12.52 -8.30
C ILE A 223 10.64 -13.89 -7.86
N HIS A 224 9.80 -14.54 -8.68
CA HIS A 224 9.34 -15.89 -8.40
C HIS A 224 10.48 -16.90 -8.62
N ILE A 225 10.49 -18.03 -7.90
CA ILE A 225 11.55 -19.05 -8.05
C ILE A 225 11.70 -19.55 -9.49
N SER A 226 10.58 -19.65 -10.22
CA SER A 226 10.54 -20.05 -11.63
C SER A 226 11.08 -19.00 -12.61
N GLU A 227 11.25 -17.76 -12.14
CA GLU A 227 11.73 -16.61 -12.93
C GLU A 227 13.17 -16.22 -12.57
N LEU A 228 13.80 -16.92 -11.61
CA LEU A 228 15.21 -16.77 -11.25
C LEU A 228 16.13 -17.32 -12.35
N ASP A 229 15.80 -18.50 -12.87
CA ASP A 229 16.61 -19.20 -13.87
C ASP A 229 15.75 -20.13 -14.73
N TRP A 230 16.29 -20.57 -15.87
CA TRP A 230 15.69 -21.62 -16.70
C TRP A 230 15.80 -23.01 -16.06
N GLN A 231 16.71 -23.17 -15.10
CA GLN A 231 16.91 -24.41 -14.35
C GLN A 231 15.86 -24.59 -13.24
N LEU A 232 15.56 -25.85 -12.91
CA LEU A 232 14.76 -26.17 -11.73
C LEU A 232 15.63 -25.95 -10.49
N ILE A 233 15.48 -24.78 -9.87
CA ILE A 233 16.19 -24.43 -8.65
C ILE A 233 15.42 -24.99 -7.47
N GLU A 234 16.09 -25.80 -6.64
CA GLU A 234 15.52 -26.27 -5.36
C GLU A 234 15.65 -25.20 -4.28
N ASP A 235 16.72 -24.39 -4.30
CA ASP A 235 16.95 -23.35 -3.32
C ASP A 235 17.38 -22.01 -3.96
N PRO A 236 16.56 -20.95 -3.89
CA PRO A 236 16.87 -19.65 -4.49
C PRO A 236 18.09 -18.96 -3.85
N SER A 237 18.47 -19.39 -2.65
CA SER A 237 19.62 -18.89 -1.88
C SER A 237 20.98 -19.23 -2.49
N GLU A 238 21.06 -20.26 -3.35
CA GLU A 238 22.31 -20.64 -4.02
C GLU A 238 22.69 -19.66 -5.13
N ILE A 239 21.69 -19.05 -5.77
CA ILE A 239 21.89 -18.16 -6.92
C ILE A 239 21.92 -16.70 -6.47
N ILE A 240 21.14 -16.35 -5.45
CA ILE A 240 21.01 -14.98 -5.00
C ILE A 240 21.17 -14.86 -3.49
N LYS A 241 22.02 -13.91 -3.08
CA LYS A 241 22.25 -13.59 -1.67
C LYS A 241 21.58 -12.28 -1.28
N GLN A 242 21.13 -12.21 -0.03
CA GLN A 242 20.69 -10.96 0.58
C GLN A 242 21.82 -9.92 0.50
N GLY A 243 21.50 -8.72 0.02
CA GLY A 243 22.44 -7.61 -0.21
C GLY A 243 23.13 -7.63 -1.58
N GLN A 244 22.85 -8.61 -2.45
CA GLN A 244 23.43 -8.64 -3.78
C GLN A 244 22.67 -7.72 -4.74
N LYS A 245 23.43 -6.97 -5.56
CA LYS A 245 22.86 -6.21 -6.67
C LYS A 245 22.68 -7.10 -7.90
N VAL A 246 21.46 -7.18 -8.41
CA VAL A 246 21.10 -7.95 -9.59
C VAL A 246 20.34 -7.08 -10.58
N LYS A 247 20.28 -7.51 -11.84
CA LYS A 247 19.43 -6.90 -12.87
C LYS A 247 18.27 -7.83 -13.14
N ALA A 248 17.06 -7.31 -13.21
CA ALA A 248 15.86 -8.09 -13.53
C ALA A 248 14.96 -7.29 -14.48
N LYS A 249 14.18 -8.00 -15.29
CA LYS A 249 13.20 -7.42 -16.21
C LYS A 249 11.84 -7.39 -15.56
N ILE A 250 11.10 -6.30 -15.71
CA ILE A 250 9.73 -6.18 -15.24
C ILE A 250 8.81 -7.03 -16.12
N ILE A 251 8.16 -8.03 -15.54
CA ILE A 251 7.16 -8.86 -16.23
C ILE A 251 5.75 -8.32 -16.03
N ASP A 252 5.44 -7.86 -14.83
CA ASP A 252 4.11 -7.38 -14.47
C ASP A 252 4.17 -6.32 -13.37
N ILE A 253 3.23 -5.38 -13.40
CA ILE A 253 3.10 -4.32 -12.39
C ILE A 253 1.66 -4.32 -11.89
N ALA A 254 1.45 -4.70 -10.64
CA ALA A 254 0.12 -4.77 -10.05
C ALA A 254 0.09 -4.19 -8.62
N ASN A 255 -0.81 -3.22 -8.38
CA ASN A 255 -1.13 -2.68 -7.04
C ASN A 255 0.08 -2.29 -6.17
N GLY A 256 1.09 -1.64 -6.74
CA GLY A 256 2.29 -1.23 -6.00
C GLY A 256 3.34 -2.33 -5.82
N LYS A 257 3.11 -3.52 -6.38
CA LYS A 257 4.07 -4.64 -6.41
C LYS A 257 4.56 -4.84 -7.84
N VAL A 258 5.86 -5.03 -8.00
CA VAL A 258 6.47 -5.30 -9.30
C VAL A 258 6.91 -6.75 -9.36
N SER A 259 6.44 -7.49 -10.35
CA SER A 259 6.94 -8.83 -10.60
C SER A 259 8.13 -8.74 -11.55
N LEU A 260 9.24 -9.31 -11.13
CA LEU A 260 10.53 -9.24 -11.81
C LEU A 260 10.98 -10.62 -12.27
N SER A 261 11.71 -10.67 -13.37
CA SER A 261 12.27 -11.90 -13.95
C SER A 261 13.73 -11.72 -14.31
N LEU A 262 14.58 -12.61 -13.80
CA LEU A 262 15.98 -12.73 -14.22
C LEU A 262 16.11 -13.58 -15.49
N LYS A 263 15.19 -14.55 -15.66
CA LYS A 263 15.11 -15.43 -16.81
C LYS A 263 15.03 -14.67 -18.13
N ALA A 264 14.23 -13.60 -18.19
CA ALA A 264 14.05 -12.79 -19.40
C ALA A 264 15.29 -11.99 -19.84
N LEU A 265 16.35 -11.96 -19.03
CA LEU A 265 17.65 -11.40 -19.38
C LEU A 265 18.64 -12.45 -19.91
N LYS A 266 18.40 -13.73 -19.62
CA LYS A 266 19.20 -14.85 -20.14
C LYS A 266 18.63 -15.28 -21.49
N LYS A 267 19.53 -15.50 -22.46
CA LYS A 267 19.17 -15.97 -23.81
C LYS A 267 18.40 -17.28 -23.70
N ASP A 268 17.30 -17.40 -24.44
CA ASP A 268 16.53 -18.63 -24.55
C ASP A 268 17.45 -19.79 -25.00
N PRO A 269 17.62 -20.84 -24.18
CA PRO A 269 18.40 -22.02 -24.59
C PRO A 269 17.77 -22.75 -25.79
N TRP A 270 16.47 -22.55 -26.02
CA TRP A 270 15.73 -23.04 -27.18
C TRP A 270 16.05 -22.30 -28.48
N GLU A 271 16.48 -21.04 -28.44
CA GLU A 271 16.87 -20.29 -29.64
C GLU A 271 18.15 -20.85 -30.29
N ASN A 272 19.01 -21.51 -29.51
CA ASN A 272 20.21 -22.19 -30.00
C ASN A 272 20.04 -23.71 -30.17
N ILE A 273 18.86 -24.27 -29.90
CA ILE A 273 18.65 -25.71 -29.96
C ILE A 273 18.85 -26.25 -31.38
N GLU A 274 18.41 -25.52 -32.41
CA GLU A 274 18.55 -25.91 -33.82
C GLU A 274 20.02 -25.94 -34.30
N LYS A 275 20.92 -25.20 -33.62
CA LYS A 275 22.36 -25.24 -33.91
C LYS A 275 23.05 -26.44 -33.29
N ASN A 276 22.62 -26.86 -32.09
CA ASN A 276 23.26 -27.93 -31.32
C ASN A 276 22.62 -29.30 -31.51
N TYR A 277 21.34 -29.36 -31.91
CA TYR A 277 20.56 -30.60 -31.98
C TYR A 277 19.75 -30.63 -33.28
N LYS A 278 20.14 -31.52 -34.20
CA LYS A 278 19.42 -31.70 -35.47
C LYS A 278 18.48 -32.90 -35.41
N LYS A 279 17.41 -32.86 -36.19
CA LYS A 279 16.52 -34.01 -36.40
C LYS A 279 17.35 -35.20 -36.91
N GLY A 280 17.35 -36.28 -36.15
CA GLY A 280 18.11 -37.49 -36.42
C GLY A 280 19.40 -37.68 -35.62
N ASP A 281 19.85 -36.69 -34.85
CA ASP A 281 21.00 -36.84 -33.95
C ASP A 281 20.70 -37.85 -32.82
N ILE A 282 21.76 -38.51 -32.36
CA ILE A 282 21.73 -39.47 -31.24
C ILE A 282 22.29 -38.76 -30.02
N ILE A 283 21.49 -38.69 -28.97
CA ILE A 283 21.79 -37.98 -27.73
C ILE A 283 21.60 -38.88 -26.52
N LYS A 284 22.41 -38.68 -25.49
CA LYS A 284 22.24 -39.38 -24.23
C LYS A 284 21.30 -38.58 -23.34
N GLY A 285 20.25 -39.22 -22.86
CA GLY A 285 19.27 -38.60 -21.99
C GLY A 285 18.96 -39.47 -20.76
N GLU A 286 18.65 -38.81 -19.65
CA GLU A 286 18.28 -39.45 -18.38
C GLU A 286 16.76 -39.37 -18.18
N VAL A 287 16.12 -40.51 -17.92
CA VAL A 287 14.66 -40.52 -17.71
C VAL A 287 14.32 -39.96 -16.34
N THR A 288 13.62 -38.81 -16.29
CA THR A 288 13.24 -38.17 -15.02
C THR A 288 11.87 -38.60 -14.54
N LYS A 289 10.90 -38.76 -15.45
CA LYS A 289 9.51 -39.03 -15.08
C LYS A 289 8.79 -39.86 -16.14
N PHE A 290 7.93 -40.77 -15.71
CA PHE A 290 7.01 -41.50 -16.58
C PHE A 290 5.60 -40.93 -16.48
N ASN A 291 4.98 -40.73 -17.64
CA ASN A 291 3.57 -40.42 -17.77
C ASN A 291 2.91 -41.47 -18.67
N PRO A 292 1.58 -41.69 -18.56
CA PRO A 292 0.86 -42.69 -19.36
C PRO A 292 0.92 -42.46 -20.89
N PHE A 293 1.35 -41.28 -21.34
CA PHE A 293 1.54 -40.94 -22.76
C PHE A 293 3.02 -40.92 -23.20
N GLY A 294 3.98 -41.02 -22.27
CA GLY A 294 5.40 -41.00 -22.61
C GLY A 294 6.34 -40.84 -21.43
N ALA A 295 7.62 -41.12 -21.66
CA ALA A 295 8.70 -40.87 -20.71
C ALA A 295 9.34 -39.49 -20.95
N PHE A 296 9.46 -38.69 -19.89
CA PHE A 296 10.25 -37.46 -19.91
C PHE A 296 11.73 -37.80 -19.71
N VAL A 297 12.53 -37.37 -20.66
CA VAL A 297 13.97 -37.61 -20.72
C VAL A 297 14.67 -36.26 -20.63
N LYS A 298 15.47 -36.06 -19.59
CA LYS A 298 16.37 -34.90 -19.44
C LYS A 298 17.60 -35.12 -20.31
N ILE A 299 17.76 -34.29 -21.34
CA ILE A 299 18.87 -34.36 -22.29
C ILE A 299 20.04 -33.50 -21.78
N SER A 300 19.71 -32.30 -21.30
CA SER A 300 20.62 -31.35 -20.67
C SER A 300 19.91 -30.68 -19.50
N ASP A 301 20.62 -29.84 -18.74
CA ASP A 301 20.03 -29.08 -17.63
C ASP A 301 18.89 -28.14 -18.06
N GLU A 302 18.79 -27.82 -19.35
CA GLU A 302 17.86 -26.84 -19.89
C GLU A 302 16.80 -27.46 -20.83
N ILE A 303 17.02 -28.69 -21.32
CA ILE A 303 16.18 -29.31 -22.36
C ILE A 303 15.63 -30.66 -21.88
N GLN A 304 14.31 -30.77 -21.94
CA GLN A 304 13.57 -32.01 -21.71
C GLN A 304 12.94 -32.50 -23.02
N GLY A 305 13.15 -33.78 -23.32
CA GLY A 305 12.49 -34.47 -24.41
C GLY A 305 11.41 -35.42 -23.92
N LEU A 306 10.41 -35.65 -24.76
CA LEU A 306 9.34 -36.62 -24.53
C LEU A 306 9.54 -37.81 -25.46
N CYS A 307 9.58 -39.00 -24.88
CA CYS A 307 9.60 -40.25 -25.61
C CYS A 307 8.21 -40.90 -25.56
N HIS A 308 7.53 -40.99 -26.70
CA HIS A 308 6.15 -41.47 -26.76
C HIS A 308 6.07 -42.99 -26.49
N VAL A 309 5.01 -43.43 -25.80
CA VAL A 309 4.77 -44.87 -25.52
C VAL A 309 4.65 -45.73 -26.77
N SER A 310 4.35 -45.12 -27.92
CA SER A 310 4.28 -45.79 -29.23
C SER A 310 5.58 -46.49 -29.64
N GLU A 311 6.74 -46.08 -29.10
CA GLU A 311 8.02 -46.74 -29.38
C GLU A 311 8.21 -48.04 -28.60
N PHE A 312 7.54 -48.22 -27.45
CA PHE A 312 7.69 -49.38 -26.58
C PHE A 312 6.54 -50.40 -26.73
N GLY A 313 5.51 -50.04 -27.50
CA GLY A 313 4.32 -50.86 -27.76
C GLY A 313 3.34 -50.96 -26.59
N SER A 314 3.76 -50.79 -25.33
CA SER A 314 2.89 -50.77 -24.14
C SER A 314 3.55 -50.02 -22.97
N ASP A 315 2.73 -49.42 -22.09
CA ASP A 315 3.15 -48.72 -20.87
C ASP A 315 4.02 -49.60 -19.94
N LYS A 316 3.62 -50.87 -19.74
CA LYS A 316 4.37 -51.82 -18.91
C LYS A 316 5.77 -52.14 -19.45
N LYS A 317 5.91 -52.26 -20.78
CA LYS A 317 7.22 -52.52 -21.42
C LYS A 317 8.14 -51.31 -21.34
N MET A 318 7.58 -50.10 -21.40
CA MET A 318 8.36 -48.87 -21.21
C MET A 318 8.98 -48.81 -19.81
N GLU A 319 8.19 -49.07 -18.76
CA GLU A 319 8.69 -49.07 -17.37
C GLU A 319 9.68 -50.22 -17.08
N GLU A 320 9.59 -51.34 -17.80
CA GLU A 320 10.57 -52.44 -17.69
C GLU A 320 11.90 -52.12 -18.41
N VAL A 321 11.85 -51.48 -19.59
CA VAL A 321 13.03 -51.18 -20.42
C VAL A 321 13.76 -49.92 -19.94
N LEU A 322 13.01 -48.90 -19.53
CA LEU A 322 13.56 -47.64 -19.04
C LEU A 322 13.47 -47.59 -17.52
N ARG A 323 14.60 -47.34 -16.85
CA ARG A 323 14.62 -47.05 -15.42
C ARG A 323 14.57 -45.54 -15.16
N ILE A 324 13.86 -45.12 -14.12
CA ILE A 324 13.95 -43.74 -13.60
C ILE A 324 15.43 -43.48 -13.23
N LYS A 325 15.99 -42.36 -13.69
CA LYS A 325 17.42 -42.00 -13.67
C LYS A 325 18.34 -42.87 -14.54
N GLY A 326 17.79 -43.73 -15.39
CA GLY A 326 18.55 -44.50 -16.37
C GLY A 326 18.99 -43.62 -17.54
N LYS A 327 20.24 -43.75 -17.97
CA LYS A 327 20.80 -43.05 -19.14
C LYS A 327 20.74 -43.94 -20.36
N TYR A 328 20.06 -43.49 -21.40
CA TYR A 328 19.92 -44.21 -22.66
C TYR A 328 20.22 -43.30 -23.85
N ASP A 329 20.55 -43.91 -24.99
CA ASP A 329 20.75 -43.22 -26.24
C ASP A 329 19.41 -43.05 -26.96
N PHE A 330 19.02 -41.80 -27.20
CA PHE A 330 17.79 -41.41 -27.86
C PHE A 330 18.08 -40.71 -29.18
N LYS A 331 17.29 -41.01 -30.21
CA LYS A 331 17.28 -40.29 -31.48
C LYS A 331 16.25 -39.19 -31.47
N ILE A 332 16.62 -38.02 -31.98
CA ILE A 332 15.73 -36.87 -32.08
C ILE A 332 14.79 -37.04 -33.28
N LEU A 333 13.48 -37.11 -33.04
CA LEU A 333 12.44 -37.21 -34.09
C LEU A 333 11.96 -35.84 -34.56
N SER A 334 11.75 -34.92 -33.62
CA SER A 334 11.30 -33.55 -33.90
C SER A 334 11.79 -32.64 -32.78
N VAL A 335 12.14 -31.41 -33.15
CA VAL A 335 12.43 -30.34 -32.20
C VAL A 335 11.48 -29.21 -32.59
N GLU A 336 10.63 -28.79 -31.67
CA GLU A 336 9.73 -27.66 -31.83
C GLU A 336 10.17 -26.55 -30.87
N PRO A 337 11.00 -25.61 -31.35
CA PRO A 337 11.50 -24.52 -30.52
C PRO A 337 10.39 -23.64 -29.95
N SER A 338 9.33 -23.44 -30.74
CA SER A 338 8.19 -22.59 -30.36
C SER A 338 7.37 -23.14 -29.20
N GLU A 339 7.30 -24.47 -29.05
CA GLU A 339 6.54 -25.10 -27.95
C GLU A 339 7.43 -25.52 -26.78
N HIS A 340 8.74 -25.29 -26.85
CA HIS A 340 9.72 -25.85 -25.93
C HIS A 340 9.54 -27.38 -25.77
N ARG A 341 9.34 -28.08 -26.89
CA ARG A 341 9.12 -29.53 -26.93
C ARG A 341 10.07 -30.23 -27.89
N MET A 342 10.53 -31.39 -27.47
CA MET A 342 11.45 -32.22 -28.24
C MET A 342 11.00 -33.67 -28.18
N SER A 343 10.72 -34.27 -29.33
CA SER A 343 10.29 -35.67 -29.41
C SER A 343 11.50 -36.58 -29.61
N LEU A 344 11.61 -37.58 -28.75
CA LEU A 344 12.71 -38.54 -28.73
C LEU A 344 12.22 -39.95 -29.02
N LYS A 345 13.09 -40.73 -29.66
CA LYS A 345 12.91 -42.16 -29.91
C LYS A 345 14.05 -42.93 -29.27
N LEU A 346 13.76 -43.99 -28.53
CA LEU A 346 14.82 -44.83 -27.99
C LEU A 346 15.53 -45.57 -29.13
N ILE A 347 16.87 -45.60 -29.11
CA ILE A 347 17.63 -46.53 -29.95
C ILE A 347 17.95 -47.74 -29.08
N GLU A 348 17.24 -48.84 -29.33
CA GLU A 348 17.64 -50.15 -28.80
C GLU A 348 18.91 -50.61 -29.53
N LYS A 349 19.84 -51.21 -28.79
CA LYS A 349 21.18 -51.56 -29.26
C LYS A 349 21.25 -53.01 -29.72
#